data_AF-A0A562IU46-F1
#
_entry.id   AF-A0A562IU46-F1
#
_cell.length_a   1.000
_cell.length_b   1.000
_cell.length_c   1.000
_cell.angle_alpha   90.00
_cell.angle_beta   90.00
_cell.angle_gamma   90.00
#
_symmetry.space_group_name_H-M   'P 1'
#
loop_
_entity.id
_entity.type
_entity.pdbx_description
1 polymer ?
#
loop_
_entity_poly.entity_id
_entity_poly.type
_entity_poly.pdbx_seq_one_letter_code
_entity_poly.pdbx_strand_id
1 'polypeptide(L)'
;MTDGQAPEPVGLPTLVAWRRTGLVLCGTAVACLAGFVTALLAGAVREDSLWVLLGIGAFACGLLGLGFLRRAWYDPEVADDAPAVRARRLSSVVLGAYGTALVPNAVFAGWPGLADDLGWLRTASAALGLVAVGTFIAMLVLAARWHPGRH
;
A
#
# COMPACT_ATOMS: atom_id res chain seq x y z
N MET A 1 33.22 14.59 -0.27
CA MET A 1 32.25 14.36 0.82
C MET A 1 31.33 15.56 0.84
N THR A 2 30.08 15.40 0.40
CA THR A 2 29.03 16.42 0.62
C THR A 2 28.53 16.25 2.04
N ASP A 3 28.52 17.33 2.81
CA ASP A 3 28.07 17.29 4.20
C ASP A 3 26.65 16.73 4.31
N GLY A 4 26.50 15.75 5.20
CA GLY A 4 25.23 15.08 5.46
C GLY A 4 24.31 15.95 6.30
N GLN A 5 23.94 17.14 5.81
CA GLN A 5 22.84 17.91 6.38
C GLN A 5 21.60 17.01 6.34
N ALA A 6 21.08 16.69 7.53
CA ALA A 6 19.78 16.05 7.65
C ALA A 6 18.75 16.93 6.94
N PRO A 7 17.79 16.35 6.19
CA PRO A 7 16.78 17.14 5.50
C PRO A 7 16.05 18.04 6.49
N GLU A 8 15.88 19.31 6.14
CA GLU A 8 15.22 20.29 6.99
C GLU A 8 13.75 19.88 7.23
N PRO A 9 13.23 19.96 8.47
CA PRO A 9 11.86 19.56 8.77
C PRO A 9 10.84 20.43 8.01
N VAL A 10 9.81 19.80 7.44
CA VAL A 10 8.78 20.55 6.68
C VAL A 10 7.68 21.16 7.55
N GLY A 11 7.76 20.96 8.87
CA GLY A 11 6.86 21.49 9.88
C GLY A 11 5.52 20.78 10.01
N LEU A 12 5.02 20.73 11.24
CA LEU A 12 3.74 20.12 11.65
C LEU A 12 2.54 20.36 10.70
N PRO A 13 2.25 21.57 10.16
CA PRO A 13 1.11 21.76 9.26
C PRO A 13 1.20 20.92 7.98
N THR A 14 2.41 20.81 7.42
CA THR A 14 2.71 20.04 6.22
C THR A 14 2.57 18.53 6.51
N LEU A 15 3.07 18.07 7.66
CA LEU A 15 2.94 16.67 8.09
C LEU A 15 1.47 16.25 8.29
N VAL A 16 0.66 17.11 8.89
CA VAL A 16 -0.79 16.89 9.05
C VAL A 16 -1.50 16.84 7.69
N ALA A 17 -1.13 17.72 6.75
CA ALA A 17 -1.68 17.73 5.40
C ALA A 17 -1.32 16.44 4.63
N TRP A 18 -0.04 16.03 4.63
CA TRP A 18 0.41 14.78 3.99
C TRP A 18 -0.24 13.54 4.61
N ARG A 19 -0.35 13.47 5.95
CA ARG A 19 -1.09 12.40 6.63
C ARG A 19 -2.54 12.35 6.15
N ARG A 20 -3.23 13.49 6.11
CA ARG A 20 -4.65 13.55 5.70
C ARG A 20 -4.83 13.11 4.25
N THR A 21 -4.05 13.64 3.32
CA THR A 21 -4.07 13.24 1.90
C THR A 21 -3.77 11.76 1.72
N GLY A 22 -2.75 11.25 2.42
CA GLY A 22 -2.38 9.84 2.41
C GLY A 22 -3.49 8.92 2.93
N LEU A 23 -4.13 9.27 4.04
CA LEU A 23 -5.27 8.52 4.59
C LEU A 23 -6.50 8.54 3.68
N VAL A 24 -6.81 9.68 3.04
CA VAL A 24 -7.93 9.78 2.10
C VAL A 24 -7.68 8.88 0.87
N LEU A 25 -6.52 9.02 0.22
CA LEU A 25 -6.17 8.23 -0.97
C LEU A 25 -6.14 6.72 -0.68
N CYS A 26 -5.53 6.31 0.43
CA CYS A 26 -5.52 4.91 0.85
C CYS A 26 -6.92 4.40 1.27
N GLY A 27 -7.74 5.23 1.91
CA GLY A 27 -9.11 4.89 2.27
C GLY A 27 -9.99 4.65 1.04
N THR A 28 -9.90 5.55 0.04
CA THR A 28 -10.54 5.39 -1.27
C THR A 28 -10.03 4.13 -1.98
N ALA A 29 -8.72 3.87 -1.98
CA ALA A 29 -8.15 2.65 -2.55
C ALA A 29 -8.74 1.37 -1.92
N VAL A 30 -8.83 1.30 -0.58
CA VAL A 30 -9.44 0.16 0.12
C VAL A 30 -10.92 0.02 -0.23
N ALA A 31 -11.68 1.11 -0.29
CA ALA A 31 -13.10 1.06 -0.65
C ALA A 31 -13.33 0.57 -2.09
N CYS A 32 -12.56 1.08 -3.05
CA CYS A 32 -12.62 0.64 -4.45
C CYS A 32 -12.19 -0.83 -4.61
N LEU A 33 -11.14 -1.27 -3.90
CA LEU A 33 -10.68 -2.66 -3.92
C LEU A 33 -11.71 -3.61 -3.29
N ALA A 34 -12.34 -3.21 -2.18
CA ALA A 34 -13.43 -3.99 -1.56
C ALA A 34 -14.65 -4.10 -2.49
N GLY A 35 -15.00 -3.03 -3.19
CA GLY A 35 -16.03 -3.04 -4.23
C GLY A 35 -15.70 -3.98 -5.38
N PHE A 36 -14.47 -3.93 -5.90
CA PHE A 36 -13.96 -4.85 -6.93
C PHE A 36 -14.03 -6.32 -6.48
N VAL A 37 -13.54 -6.64 -5.28
CA VAL A 37 -13.58 -8.01 -4.74
C VAL A 37 -15.02 -8.49 -4.56
N THR A 38 -15.92 -7.62 -4.08
CA THR A 38 -17.34 -7.96 -3.92
C THR A 38 -18.01 -8.24 -5.28
N ALA A 39 -17.74 -7.42 -6.30
CA ALA A 39 -18.22 -7.63 -7.66
C ALA A 39 -17.66 -8.92 -8.28
N LEU A 40 -16.39 -9.25 -8.00
CA LEU A 40 -15.74 -10.46 -8.49
C LEU A 40 -16.35 -11.73 -7.86
N LEU A 41 -16.60 -11.72 -6.55
CA LEU A 41 -17.29 -12.80 -5.85
C LEU A 41 -18.75 -12.97 -6.30
N ALA A 42 -19.40 -11.88 -6.73
CA ALA A 42 -20.74 -11.89 -7.31
C ALA A 42 -20.78 -12.32 -8.80
N GLY A 43 -19.63 -12.64 -9.42
CA GLY A 43 -19.54 -12.99 -10.84
C GLY A 43 -19.82 -11.83 -11.82
N ALA A 44 -19.80 -10.57 -11.33
CA ALA A 44 -20.15 -9.38 -12.09
C ALA A 44 -18.97 -8.72 -12.83
N VAL A 45 -17.76 -9.28 -12.69
CA VAL A 45 -16.54 -8.80 -13.38
C VAL A 45 -16.35 -9.55 -14.70
N ARG A 46 -16.48 -8.83 -15.82
CA ARG A 46 -16.11 -9.29 -17.17
C ARG A 46 -14.76 -8.68 -17.56
N GLU A 47 -14.02 -9.28 -18.48
CA GLU A 47 -12.66 -8.80 -18.84
C GLU A 47 -12.67 -7.38 -19.44
N ASP A 48 -13.75 -7.00 -20.14
CA ASP A 48 -13.94 -5.68 -20.77
C ASP A 48 -14.37 -4.56 -19.79
N SER A 49 -14.41 -4.84 -18.48
CA SER A 49 -15.18 -4.03 -17.52
C SER A 49 -14.48 -2.78 -16.99
N LEU A 50 -15.31 -1.77 -16.67
CA LEU A 50 -15.00 -0.67 -15.75
C LEU A 50 -14.34 -1.13 -14.42
N TRP A 51 -14.60 -2.36 -13.99
CA TRP A 51 -13.96 -3.00 -12.82
C TRP A 51 -12.44 -3.09 -12.92
N VAL A 52 -11.87 -3.31 -14.12
CA VAL A 52 -10.40 -3.36 -14.32
C VAL A 52 -9.81 -1.96 -14.13
N LEU A 53 -10.44 -0.94 -14.70
CA LEU A 53 -10.06 0.47 -14.49
C LEU A 53 -10.20 0.88 -13.02
N LEU A 54 -11.25 0.41 -12.33
CA LEU A 54 -11.44 0.63 -10.89
C LEU A 54 -10.31 -0.01 -10.07
N GLY A 55 -9.89 -1.22 -10.41
CA GLY A 55 -8.77 -1.91 -9.76
C GLY A 55 -7.43 -1.19 -9.96
N ILE A 56 -7.13 -0.77 -11.19
CA ILE A 56 -5.93 0.03 -11.52
C ILE A 56 -5.96 1.38 -10.80
N GLY A 57 -7.11 2.07 -10.80
CA GLY A 57 -7.29 3.34 -10.10
C GLY A 57 -7.14 3.21 -8.58
N ALA A 58 -7.71 2.16 -7.99
CA ALA A 58 -7.53 1.84 -6.58
C ALA A 58 -6.06 1.60 -6.23
N PHE A 59 -5.35 0.83 -7.07
CA PHE A 59 -3.92 0.56 -6.90
C PHE A 59 -3.07 1.84 -6.97
N ALA A 60 -3.32 2.69 -7.98
CA ALA A 60 -2.63 3.98 -8.11
C ALA A 60 -2.90 4.91 -6.91
N CYS A 61 -4.14 5.01 -6.45
CA CYS A 61 -4.49 5.74 -5.22
C CYS A 61 -3.79 5.17 -3.99
N GLY A 62 -3.69 3.85 -3.86
CA GLY A 62 -2.99 3.17 -2.77
C GLY A 62 -1.49 3.50 -2.74
N LEU A 63 -0.81 3.46 -3.90
CA LEU A 63 0.60 3.82 -4.01
C LEU A 63 0.85 5.31 -3.74
N LEU A 64 0.03 6.21 -4.30
CA LEU A 64 0.15 7.65 -4.07
C LEU A 64 -0.10 8.00 -2.59
N GLY A 65 -1.15 7.42 -2.00
CA GLY A 65 -1.48 7.60 -0.59
C GLY A 65 -0.36 7.08 0.33
N LEU A 66 0.21 5.92 0.01
CA LEU A 66 1.37 5.38 0.70
C LEU A 66 2.61 6.28 0.56
N GLY A 67 2.80 6.92 -0.60
CA GLY A 67 3.85 7.92 -0.83
C GLY A 67 3.72 9.13 0.09
N PHE A 68 2.51 9.70 0.23
CA PHE A 68 2.25 10.80 1.17
C PHE A 68 2.42 10.38 2.63
N LEU A 69 1.91 9.21 3.01
CA LEU A 69 2.08 8.66 4.36
C LEU A 69 3.56 8.43 4.68
N ARG A 70 4.33 7.82 3.77
CA ARG A 70 5.77 7.64 3.94
C ARG A 70 6.49 8.98 4.04
N ARG A 71 6.18 10.01 3.23
CA ARG A 71 6.78 11.34 3.42
C ARG A 71 6.53 11.90 4.82
N ALA A 72 5.30 11.79 5.33
CA ALA A 72 4.98 12.19 6.70
C ALA A 72 5.74 11.35 7.76
N TRP A 73 5.99 10.06 7.50
CA TRP A 73 6.86 9.21 8.34
C TRP A 73 8.30 9.09 7.83
N TYR A 74 8.87 10.10 7.16
CA TYR A 74 10.31 10.15 6.92
C TYR A 74 10.92 11.51 7.29
N ASP A 75 10.07 12.46 7.69
CA ASP A 75 10.47 13.72 8.31
C ASP A 75 11.21 13.49 9.65
N PRO A 76 12.23 14.31 9.98
CA PRO A 76 13.00 14.20 11.21
C PRO A 76 12.24 14.59 12.49
N GLU A 77 11.23 15.48 12.46
CA GLU A 77 10.44 15.86 13.66
C GLU A 77 9.77 14.64 14.32
N VAL A 78 9.48 13.61 13.51
CA VAL A 78 8.73 12.41 13.90
C VAL A 78 9.54 11.13 13.61
N ALA A 79 10.88 11.24 13.61
CA ALA A 79 11.80 10.11 13.39
C ALA A 79 11.68 9.03 14.48
N ASP A 80 11.68 9.45 15.75
CA ASP A 80 11.70 8.57 16.91
C ASP A 80 10.29 8.18 17.42
N ASP A 81 9.25 8.71 16.77
CA ASP A 81 7.86 8.43 17.09
C ASP A 81 7.56 6.92 16.93
N ALA A 82 7.42 6.19 18.03
CA ALA A 82 7.13 4.75 18.04
C ALA A 82 5.98 4.31 17.09
N PRO A 83 4.83 5.02 16.98
CA PRO A 83 3.81 4.68 15.98
C PRO A 83 4.27 4.93 14.53
N ALA A 84 5.01 6.01 14.28
CA ALA A 84 5.58 6.31 12.96
C ALA A 84 6.61 5.24 12.58
N VAL A 85 7.54 4.86 13.46
CA VAL A 85 8.53 3.79 13.21
C VAL A 85 7.85 2.44 12.89
N ARG A 86 6.77 2.08 13.60
CA ARG A 86 5.99 0.87 13.29
C ARG A 86 5.33 0.97 11.90
N ALA A 87 4.75 2.11 11.55
CA ALA A 87 4.17 2.35 10.23
C ALA A 87 5.25 2.35 9.11
N ARG A 88 6.41 2.99 9.34
CA ARG A 88 7.62 2.94 8.49
C ARG A 88 7.96 1.47 8.16
N ARG A 89 8.08 0.60 9.17
CA ARG A 89 8.38 -0.84 9.00
C ARG A 89 7.28 -1.59 8.24
N LEU A 90 6.02 -1.46 8.64
CA LEU A 90 4.90 -2.14 7.98
C LEU A 90 4.78 -1.72 6.50
N SER A 91 5.01 -0.45 6.16
CA SER A 91 4.97 0.02 4.77
C SER A 91 6.02 -0.64 3.87
N SER A 92 7.20 -0.95 4.43
CA SER A 92 8.26 -1.67 3.70
C SER A 92 7.95 -3.16 3.57
N VAL A 93 7.30 -3.78 4.57
CA VAL A 93 6.77 -5.15 4.45
C VAL A 93 5.66 -5.21 3.39
N VAL A 94 4.75 -4.24 3.36
CA VAL A 94 3.71 -4.14 2.31
C VAL A 94 4.36 -4.03 0.94
N LEU A 95 5.27 -3.06 0.71
CA LEU A 95 5.91 -2.90 -0.61
C LEU A 95 6.72 -4.13 -1.03
N GLY A 96 7.41 -4.78 -0.09
CA GLY A 96 8.12 -6.04 -0.33
C GLY A 96 7.17 -7.16 -0.76
N ALA A 97 6.18 -7.48 0.08
CA ALA A 97 5.20 -8.52 -0.19
C ALA A 97 4.41 -8.26 -1.49
N TYR A 98 4.05 -6.99 -1.77
CA TYR A 98 3.36 -6.62 -3.01
C TYR A 98 4.26 -6.79 -4.23
N GLY A 99 5.51 -6.31 -4.19
CA GLY A 99 6.47 -6.48 -5.28
C GLY A 99 6.80 -7.96 -5.56
N THR A 100 7.01 -8.75 -4.51
CA THR A 100 7.25 -10.19 -4.61
C THR A 100 6.02 -10.97 -5.11
N ALA A 101 4.80 -10.52 -4.82
CA ALA A 101 3.58 -11.12 -5.39
C ALA A 101 3.31 -10.68 -6.85
N LEU A 102 3.76 -9.49 -7.25
CA LEU A 102 3.50 -8.95 -8.60
C LEU A 102 4.34 -9.65 -9.67
N VAL A 103 5.59 -10.02 -9.36
CA VAL A 103 6.50 -10.71 -10.30
C VAL A 103 5.96 -12.07 -10.78
N PRO A 104 5.55 -13.02 -9.91
CA PRO A 104 4.93 -14.28 -10.34
C PRO A 104 3.66 -14.08 -11.15
N ASN A 105 2.79 -13.14 -10.73
CA ASN A 105 1.53 -12.87 -11.45
C ASN A 105 1.78 -12.29 -12.85
N ALA A 106 2.79 -11.43 -13.02
CA ALA A 106 3.20 -10.93 -14.33
C ALA A 106 3.79 -12.05 -15.23
N VAL A 107 4.58 -12.97 -14.65
CA VAL A 107 5.10 -14.14 -15.38
C VAL A 107 3.98 -15.08 -15.82
N PHE A 108 3.00 -15.36 -14.95
CA PHE A 108 1.83 -16.18 -15.31
C PHE A 108 0.94 -15.53 -16.37
N ALA A 109 0.81 -14.20 -16.36
CA ALA A 109 0.07 -13.48 -17.41
C ALA A 109 0.78 -13.55 -18.78
N GLY A 110 2.12 -13.59 -18.80
CA GLY A 110 2.91 -13.75 -20.03
C GLY A 110 2.97 -15.19 -20.55
N TRP A 111 2.98 -16.18 -19.66
CA TRP A 111 3.08 -17.61 -20.00
C TRP A 111 2.07 -18.45 -19.21
N PRO A 112 0.80 -18.53 -19.65
CA PRO A 112 -0.26 -19.22 -18.91
C PRO A 112 0.01 -20.72 -18.71
N GLY A 113 0.74 -21.38 -19.62
CA GLY A 113 1.10 -22.81 -19.48
C GLY A 113 1.97 -23.13 -18.26
N LEU A 114 2.69 -22.16 -17.69
CA LEU A 114 3.44 -22.34 -16.44
C LEU A 114 2.54 -22.30 -15.19
N ALA A 115 1.30 -21.82 -15.29
CA ALA A 115 0.42 -21.64 -14.15
C ALA A 115 -0.14 -22.97 -13.60
N ASP A 116 -0.31 -23.97 -14.47
CA ASP A 116 -0.77 -25.31 -14.11
C ASP A 116 0.36 -26.15 -13.49
N ASP A 117 1.57 -26.08 -14.07
CA ASP A 117 2.77 -26.75 -13.53
C ASP A 117 3.25 -26.16 -12.19
N LEU A 118 3.00 -24.87 -11.94
CA LEU A 118 3.46 -24.14 -10.74
C LEU A 118 2.32 -23.73 -9.79
N GLY A 119 1.32 -24.60 -9.60
CA GLY A 119 0.20 -24.35 -8.67
C GLY A 119 0.62 -23.98 -7.23
N TRP A 120 1.77 -24.47 -6.75
CA TRP A 120 2.34 -24.07 -5.46
C TRP A 120 2.73 -22.57 -5.42
N LEU A 121 3.25 -22.04 -6.52
CA LEU A 121 3.68 -20.64 -6.65
C LEU A 121 2.45 -19.70 -6.75
N ARG A 122 1.36 -20.17 -7.38
CA ARG A 122 0.05 -19.49 -7.32
C ARG A 122 -0.48 -19.40 -5.89
N THR A 123 -0.34 -20.48 -5.11
CA THR A 123 -0.76 -20.52 -3.69
C THR A 123 0.11 -19.60 -2.83
N ALA A 124 1.43 -19.60 -3.04
CA ALA A 124 2.37 -18.70 -2.37
C ALA A 124 2.10 -17.22 -2.71
N SER A 125 1.81 -16.90 -3.98
CA SER A 125 1.42 -15.56 -4.44
C SER A 125 0.12 -15.09 -3.76
N ALA A 126 -0.90 -15.95 -3.66
CA ALA A 126 -2.14 -15.64 -2.96
C ALA A 126 -1.92 -15.40 -1.45
N ALA A 127 -1.09 -16.22 -0.80
CA ALA A 127 -0.73 -16.04 0.61
C ALA A 127 0.04 -14.72 0.85
N LEU A 128 0.99 -14.38 -0.02
CA LEU A 128 1.69 -13.08 0.01
C LEU A 128 0.73 -11.91 -0.20
N GLY A 129 -0.25 -12.05 -1.09
CA GLY A 129 -1.32 -11.06 -1.29
C GLY A 129 -2.16 -10.83 -0.02
N LEU A 130 -2.59 -11.90 0.65
CA LEU A 130 -3.31 -11.80 1.93
C LEU A 130 -2.48 -11.13 3.02
N VAL A 131 -1.19 -11.50 3.13
CA VAL A 131 -0.25 -10.85 4.07
C VAL A 131 -0.09 -9.36 3.73
N ALA A 132 0.06 -9.00 2.45
CA ALA A 132 0.19 -7.61 2.03
C ALA A 132 -1.06 -6.78 2.38
N VAL A 133 -2.26 -7.31 2.11
CA VAL A 133 -3.55 -6.66 2.45
C VAL A 133 -3.70 -6.49 3.97
N GLY A 134 -3.48 -7.56 4.75
CA GLY A 134 -3.58 -7.50 6.22
C GLY A 134 -2.59 -6.50 6.82
N THR A 135 -1.34 -6.51 6.34
CA THR A 135 -0.29 -5.57 6.76
C THR A 135 -0.63 -4.13 6.38
N PHE A 136 -1.22 -3.91 5.19
CA PHE A 136 -1.65 -2.58 4.74
C PHE A 136 -2.81 -2.04 5.57
N ILE A 137 -3.81 -2.86 5.89
CA ILE A 137 -4.92 -2.46 6.78
C ILE A 137 -4.39 -2.13 8.18
N ALA A 138 -3.52 -2.97 8.76
CA ALA A 138 -2.91 -2.71 10.06
C ALA A 138 -2.08 -1.39 10.08
N MET A 139 -1.32 -1.14 9.01
CA MET A 139 -0.59 0.11 8.80
C MET A 139 -1.54 1.32 8.73
N LEU A 140 -2.68 1.22 8.03
CA LEU A 140 -3.67 2.30 7.95
C LEU A 140 -4.35 2.59 9.29
N VAL A 141 -4.65 1.55 10.09
CA VAL A 141 -5.18 1.73 11.45
C VAL A 141 -4.17 2.48 12.35
N LEU A 142 -2.89 2.17 12.24
CA LEU A 142 -1.83 2.90 12.95
C LEU A 142 -1.68 4.33 12.43
N ALA A 143 -1.71 4.55 11.11
CA ALA A 143 -1.65 5.85 10.47
C ALA A 143 -2.81 6.78 10.87
N ALA A 144 -4.01 6.23 10.99
CA ALA A 144 -5.21 6.94 11.42
C ALA A 144 -5.14 7.33 12.90
N ARG A 145 -4.56 6.48 13.75
CA ARG A 145 -4.41 6.75 15.20
C ARG A 145 -3.27 7.74 15.49
N TRP A 146 -2.16 7.67 14.77
CA TRP A 146 -1.05 8.62 14.88
C TRP A 146 -1.50 10.05 14.57
N HIS A 147 -0.99 11.03 15.32
CA HIS A 147 -1.24 12.46 15.16
C HIS A 147 0.08 13.22 15.36
N PRO A 148 0.61 13.95 14.37
CA PRO A 148 1.79 14.80 14.54
C PRO A 148 1.59 15.82 15.67
N GLY A 149 2.58 16.00 16.54
CA GLY A 149 2.57 17.01 17.60
C GLY A 149 1.72 16.69 18.84
N ARG A 150 1.26 15.44 19.01
CA ARG A 150 0.74 14.95 20.30
C ARG A 150 1.79 14.06 20.98
N HIS A 151 2.72 14.70 21.68
CA HIS A 151 3.59 14.08 22.68
C HIS A 151 3.01 14.31 24.08
#